data_AF-A0A1C5IVC1-F1
#
_entry.id   AF-A0A1C5IVC1-F1
#
_cell.length_a   1.000
_cell.length_b   1.000
_cell.length_c   1.000
_cell.angle_alpha   90.00
_cell.angle_beta   90.00
_cell.angle_gamma   90.00
#
_symmetry.space_group_name_H-M   'P 1'
#
loop_
_entity.id
_entity.type
_entity.pdbx_description
1 polymer ?
#
loop_
_entity_poly.entity_id
_entity_poly.type
_entity_poly.pdbx_seq_one_letter_code
_entity_poly.pdbx_strand_id
1 'polypeptide(L)' 'MLRQRGIRPRIARRGIESPNRLGRHRWVIERTFAWLTGYRRLTTPYERNPGLYCAFLTLAAALTCHKRYLKLTT' A
#
# COMPACT_ATOMS: atom_id res chain seq x y z
N MET A 1 -17.20 6.55 3.83
CA MET A 1 -15.78 6.13 3.89
C MET A 1 -14.84 6.61 2.74
N LEU A 2 -15.28 7.21 1.63
CA LEU A 2 -14.39 8.08 0.80
C LEU A 2 -15.08 9.42 0.51
N ARG A 3 -16.36 9.37 0.14
CA ARG A 3 -17.23 10.54 -0.02
C ARG A 3 -17.37 11.38 1.26
N GLN A 4 -17.45 10.74 2.43
CA GLN A 4 -17.43 11.41 3.74
C GLN A 4 -16.11 12.17 4.02
N ARG A 5 -15.02 11.82 3.35
CA ARG A 5 -13.71 12.48 3.46
C ARG A 5 -13.48 13.48 2.32
N GLY A 6 -14.53 13.84 1.56
CA GLY A 6 -14.45 14.72 0.39
C GLY A 6 -13.80 14.09 -0.85
N ILE A 7 -13.44 12.80 -0.80
CA ILE A 7 -12.75 12.12 -1.89
C ILE A 7 -13.80 11.47 -2.80
N ARG A 8 -13.84 11.90 -4.06
CA ARG A 8 -14.69 11.27 -5.08
C ARG A 8 -14.00 9.98 -5.58
N PRO A 9 -14.52 8.78 -5.25
CA PRO A 9 -13.96 7.55 -5.81
C PRO A 9 -14.17 7.56 -7.32
N ARG A 10 -13.07 7.46 -8.08
CA ARG A 10 -13.09 7.34 -9.53
C ARG A 10 -12.35 6.06 -9.89
N ILE A 11 -13.01 5.18 -10.63
CA ILE A 11 -12.42 3.95 -11.16
C ILE A 11 -12.15 4.21 -12.63
N ALA A 12 -10.90 4.07 -13.05
CA ALA A 12 -10.54 4.25 -14.45
C ALA A 12 -11.19 3.15 -15.31
N ARG A 13 -11.89 3.53 -16.38
CA ARG A 13 -12.44 2.57 -17.34
C ARG A 13 -11.36 2.12 -18.32
N ARG A 14 -11.09 0.82 -18.35
CA ARG A 14 -10.10 0.19 -19.23
C ARG A 14 -10.41 0.53 -20.69
N GLY A 15 -9.42 1.06 -21.42
CA GLY A 15 -9.53 1.41 -22.85
C GLY A 15 -10.22 2.74 -23.18
N ILE A 16 -10.79 3.43 -22.19
CA ILE A 16 -11.51 4.71 -22.41
C ILE A 16 -10.73 5.87 -21.77
N GLU A 17 -10.25 5.69 -20.55
CA GLU A 17 -9.60 6.76 -19.79
C GLU A 17 -8.07 6.58 -19.79
N SER A 18 -7.36 7.70 -19.96
CA SER A 18 -5.89 7.70 -19.88
C SER A 18 -5.43 7.22 -18.49
N PRO A 19 -4.51 6.23 -18.42
CA PRO A 19 -4.01 5.69 -17.16
C PRO A 19 -3.24 6.74 -16.33
N ASN A 20 -2.73 7.80 -16.96
CA ASN A 20 -1.85 8.78 -16.33
C ASN A 20 -2.53 9.61 -15.23
N ARG A 21 -3.83 9.89 -15.37
CA ARG A 21 -4.54 10.81 -14.47
C ARG A 21 -4.90 10.15 -13.13
N LEU A 22 -5.33 8.90 -13.18
CA LEU A 22 -5.64 8.10 -11.98
C LEU A 22 -4.37 7.50 -11.36
N GLY A 23 -3.42 7.11 -12.20
CA GLY A 23 -2.15 6.49 -11.80
C GLY A 23 -1.33 7.36 -10.85
N ARG A 24 -1.28 8.69 -11.03
CA ARG A 24 -0.46 9.58 -10.16
C ARG A 24 -0.81 9.46 -8.67
N HIS A 25 -2.09 9.47 -8.33
CA HIS A 25 -2.52 9.38 -6.93
C HIS A 25 -2.58 7.92 -6.44
N ARG A 26 -3.01 6.99 -7.30
CA ARG A 26 -3.13 5.57 -6.94
C ARG A 26 -1.76 4.92 -6.72
N TRP A 27 -0.77 5.31 -7.51
CA TRP A 27 0.56 4.73 -7.50
C TRP A 27 1.28 4.88 -6.16
N VAL A 28 1.07 5.96 -5.40
CA VAL A 28 1.68 6.13 -4.08
C VAL A 28 1.19 5.03 -3.12
N ILE A 29 -0.11 4.76 -3.15
CA ILE A 29 -0.76 3.74 -2.33
C ILE A 29 -0.35 2.34 -2.82
N GLU A 30 -0.45 2.08 -4.12
CA GLU A 30 -0.08 0.78 -4.72
C GLU A 30 1.38 0.43 -4.50
N ARG A 31 2.28 1.41 -4.61
CA ARG A 31 3.71 1.23 -4.31
C ARG A 31 3.91 0.84 -2.84
N THR A 32 3.16 1.46 -1.93
CA THR A 32 3.23 1.14 -0.50
C THR A 32 2.76 -0.29 -0.24
N PHE A 33 1.64 -0.68 -0.85
CA PHE A 33 1.17 -2.06 -0.80
C PHE A 33 2.18 -3.04 -1.39
N ALA A 34 2.82 -2.72 -2.53
CA ALA A 34 3.83 -3.58 -3.14
C ALA A 34 5.03 -3.84 -2.21
N TRP A 35 5.46 -2.85 -1.42
CA TRP A 35 6.51 -3.05 -0.41
C TRP A 35 6.07 -3.96 0.74
N LEU A 36 4.80 -3.84 1.17
CA LEU A 36 4.26 -4.61 2.28
C LEU A 36 3.92 -6.05 1.86
N THR A 37 3.36 -6.26 0.67
CA THR A 37 3.04 -7.59 0.13
C THR A 37 4.28 -8.38 -0.29
N GLY A 38 5.46 -7.76 -0.33
CA GLY A 38 6.73 -8.47 -0.48
C GLY A 38 7.10 -9.32 0.74
N TYR A 39 6.50 -9.07 1.90
CA TYR A 39 6.69 -9.92 3.08
C TYR A 39 5.69 -11.08 3.05
N ARG A 40 6.19 -12.33 3.00
CA ARG A 40 5.38 -13.56 2.81
C ARG A 40 4.17 -13.68 3.75
N ARG A 41 4.28 -13.23 5.00
CA ARG A 41 3.18 -13.27 6.00
C ARG A 41 2.08 -12.24 5.74
N LEU A 42 2.35 -11.20 4.95
CA LEU A 42 1.38 -10.17 4.58
C LEU A 42 0.76 -10.41 3.20
N THR A 43 1.40 -11.21 2.34
CA THR A 43 0.87 -11.57 1.01
C THR A 43 -0.37 -12.45 1.11
N THR A 44 -0.30 -13.48 1.96
CA THR A 44 -1.39 -14.40 2.21
C THR A 44 -1.74 -14.32 3.69
N PRO A 45 -2.96 -13.90 4.06
CA PRO A 45 -3.38 -13.84 5.46
C PRO A 45 -3.57 -15.26 5.98
N TYR A 46 -2.49 -15.86 6.51
CA TYR A 46 -2.55 -17.13 7.22
C TYR A 46 -3.05 -16.93 8.66
N GLU A 47 -2.78 -15.77 9.24
CA GLU A 47 -3.18 -15.44 10.60
C GLU A 47 -4.69 -15.15 10.69
N ARG A 48 -5.40 -16.01 11.42
CA ARG A 48 -6.83 -15.87 11.73
C ARG A 48 -7.11 -14.75 12.74
N ASN A 49 -6.09 -14.32 13.49
CA ASN A 49 -6.19 -13.25 14.48
C ASN A 49 -5.82 -11.89 13.86
N PRO A 50 -6.74 -10.91 13.81
CA PRO A 50 -6.47 -9.59 13.23
C PRO A 50 -5.38 -8.80 13.99
N GLY A 51 -5.18 -9.07 15.27
CA GLY A 51 -4.12 -8.45 16.07
C GLY A 51 -2.72 -8.85 15.60
N LEU A 52 -2.51 -10.14 15.27
CA LEU A 52 -1.24 -10.61 14.72
C LEU A 52 -0.97 -10.02 13.35
N TYR A 53 -2.00 -9.94 12.50
CA TYR A 53 -1.88 -9.28 11.20
C TYR A 53 -1.46 -7.81 11.34
N CYS A 54 -2.09 -7.08 12.27
CA CYS A 54 -1.73 -5.68 12.55
C CYS A 54 -0.29 -5.53 13.07
N ALA A 55 0.16 -6.44 13.94
CA ALA A 55 1.54 -6.45 14.44
C ALA A 55 2.55 -6.69 13.31
N PHE A 56 2.32 -7.68 12.44
CA PHE A 56 3.18 -7.92 11.28
C PHE A 56 3.17 -6.77 10.28
N LEU A 57 2.02 -6.13 10.07
CA LEU A 57 1.91 -4.95 9.21
C LEU A 57 2.76 -3.79 9.75
N THR A 58 2.68 -3.55 11.06
CA THR A 58 3.46 -2.51 11.74
C THR A 58 4.95 -2.79 11.65
N LEU A 59 5.36 -4.05 11.88
CA LEU A 59 6.76 -4.46 11.75
C LEU A 59 7.28 -4.28 10.32
N ALA A 60 6.50 -4.68 9.31
CA ALA A 60 6.88 -4.53 7.90
C ALA A 60 7.02 -3.05 7.50
N ALA A 61 6.16 -2.17 8.02
CA ALA A 61 6.28 -0.73 7.82
C ALA A 61 7.59 -0.19 8.42
N ALA A 62 7.90 -0.54 9.67
CA ALA A 62 9.13 -0.13 10.34
C ALA A 62 10.39 -0.59 9.58
N LEU A 63 10.43 -1.85 9.13
CA LEU A 63 11.53 -2.39 8.34
C LEU A 63 11.68 -1.67 6.99
N THR A 64 10.57 -1.34 6.34
CA THR A 64 10.59 -0.61 5.06
C THR A 64 11.14 0.81 5.24
N CYS A 65 10.72 1.51 6.29
CA CYS A 65 11.26 2.82 6.66
C CYS A 65 12.77 2.74 6.95
N HIS A 66 13.20 1.75 7.74
CA HIS A 66 14.61 1.58 8.11
C HIS A 66 15.50 1.27 6.89
N LYS A 67 15.09 0.33 6.03
CA LYS A 67 15.81 0.03 4.77
C LYS A 67 15.97 1.27 3.89
N ARG A 68 14.93 2.11 3.84
CA ARG A 68 14.96 3.35 3.06
C ARG A 68 15.85 4.40 3.69
N TYR A 69 15.84 4.53 5.01
CA TYR A 69 16.75 5.40 5.74
C TYR A 69 18.20 5.03 5.46
N LEU A 70 18.56 3.75 5.59
CA LEU A 70 19.92 3.27 5.31
C LEU A 70 20.36 3.62 3.89
N LYS A 71 19.49 3.42 2.90
CA LYS A 71 19.77 3.77 1.50
C LYS A 71 19.97 5.27 1.25
N LEU A 72 19.45 6.14 2.12
CA LEU A 72 19.64 7.60 2.01
C LEU A 72 20.94 8.06 2.70
N THR A 73 21.38 7.32 3.71
CA THR A 73 22.60 7.63 4.48
C THR A 73 23.87 6.97 3.93
N THR A 74 23.73 5.99 3.03
CA THR A 74 24.86 5.33 2.33
C THR A 74 24.99 5.91 0.94
#